data_AF-A0A7R8VW18-F1
#
_entry.id   AF-A0A7R8VW18-F1
#
_cell.length_a   1.000
_cell.length_b   1.000
_cell.length_c   1.000
_cell.angle_alpha   90.00
_cell.angle_beta   90.00
_cell.angle_gamma   90.00
#
_symmetry.space_group_name_H-M   'P 1'
#
loop_
_entity.id
_entity.type
_entity.pdbx_description
1 polymer ?
#
loop_
_entity_poly.entity_id
_entity_poly.type
_entity_poly.pdbx_seq_one_letter_code
_entity_poly.pdbx_strand_id
1 'polypeptide(L)'
;MPCLCRQAARASVTQERNQYNTRLEELDVECAQITVALEAERSACTSFRSENSRLERELESERTRANNLVQDLERECGEKDATLVRNAQVNQQVELARQELRAQQGEVSDLNQRLHALQSQLDERQDELERTRKEREELATRVGVLQVIEHDKEAASAVEGRLRASLVDMEEQLSEKHKHIRVLQQRLGDMKKTLQRELRAGGDSGDYEAGVAILTPSSSKTITNNHNSGNTGISEDDVNFKYLKHVLIKFLTSREYEAQHLTRAVATLLRFSPEEERLLRETLDWKMSWFGSRPRLGAGQTAKAIPPS
;
A
#
# COMPACT_ATOMS: atom_id res chain seq x y z
N MET A 1 12.07 166.75 15.83
CA MET A 1 12.18 165.89 14.64
C MET A 1 12.92 164.56 14.86
N PRO A 2 14.18 164.50 15.37
CA PRO A 2 14.97 163.25 15.34
C PRO A 2 14.33 162.04 16.05
N CYS A 3 13.58 162.28 17.13
CA CYS A 3 12.96 161.23 17.95
C CYS A 3 11.98 160.35 17.16
N LEU A 4 11.12 160.97 16.34
CA LEU A 4 10.08 160.27 15.57
C LEU A 4 10.67 159.26 14.58
N CYS A 5 11.76 159.63 13.89
CA CYS A 5 12.43 158.74 12.95
C CYS A 5 13.05 157.52 13.64
N ARG A 6 13.71 157.71 14.80
CA ARG A 6 14.19 156.57 15.63
C ARG A 6 13.06 155.69 16.17
N GLN A 7 11.89 156.28 16.42
CA GLN A 7 10.72 155.57 16.94
C GLN A 7 10.05 154.72 15.85
N ALA A 8 9.91 155.26 14.63
CA ALA A 8 9.44 154.54 13.45
C ALA A 8 10.40 153.40 13.04
N ALA A 9 11.72 153.65 13.03
CA ALA A 9 12.71 152.61 12.73
C ALA A 9 12.68 151.46 13.74
N ARG A 10 12.52 151.77 15.05
CA ARG A 10 12.30 150.73 16.08
C ARG A 10 10.99 149.96 15.84
N ALA A 11 9.91 150.65 15.48
CA ALA A 11 8.62 150.01 15.21
C ALA A 11 8.71 149.01 14.04
N SER A 12 9.35 149.38 12.92
CA SER A 12 9.59 148.49 11.76
C SER A 12 10.35 147.23 12.18
N VAL A 13 11.48 147.39 12.88
CA VAL A 13 12.30 146.25 13.34
C VAL A 13 11.54 145.35 14.32
N THR A 14 10.67 145.90 15.18
CA THR A 14 9.79 145.06 16.02
C THR A 14 8.67 144.38 15.22
N GLN A 15 8.14 145.02 14.17
CA GLN A 15 7.12 144.42 13.31
C GLN A 15 7.69 143.27 12.47
N GLU A 16 8.85 143.49 11.85
CA GLU A 16 9.63 142.46 11.15
C GLU A 16 9.97 141.31 12.09
N ARG A 17 10.52 141.59 13.28
CA ARG A 17 10.82 140.56 14.29
C ARG A 17 9.57 139.78 14.71
N ASN A 18 8.43 140.44 14.88
CA ASN A 18 7.18 139.75 15.23
C ASN A 18 6.70 138.87 14.07
N GLN A 19 6.82 139.31 12.82
CA GLN A 19 6.52 138.48 11.64
C GLN A 19 7.45 137.26 11.55
N TYR A 20 8.76 137.42 11.79
CA TYR A 20 9.70 136.30 11.84
C TYR A 20 9.42 135.34 13.00
N ASN A 21 9.01 135.85 14.17
CA ASN A 21 8.59 135.03 15.31
C ASN A 21 7.34 134.20 14.97
N THR A 22 6.27 134.82 14.46
CA THR A 22 5.06 134.08 14.06
C THR A 22 5.37 133.07 12.96
N ARG A 23 6.28 133.39 12.03
CA ARG A 23 6.72 132.45 11.00
C ARG A 23 7.53 131.27 11.54
N LEU A 24 8.28 131.46 12.62
CA LEU A 24 8.93 130.38 13.36
C LEU A 24 7.91 129.52 14.12
N GLU A 25 6.94 130.14 14.79
CA GLU A 25 5.84 129.46 15.50
C GLU A 25 4.98 128.60 14.55
N GLU A 26 4.67 129.12 13.35
CA GLU A 26 4.04 128.38 12.25
C GLU A 26 4.87 127.14 11.84
N LEU A 27 6.17 127.32 11.62
CA LEU A 27 7.07 126.25 11.17
C LEU A 27 7.35 125.19 12.25
N ASP A 28 7.45 125.58 13.52
CA ASP A 28 7.60 124.63 14.65
C ASP A 28 6.34 123.75 14.80
N VAL A 29 5.15 124.35 14.63
CA VAL A 29 3.88 123.60 14.62
C VAL A 29 3.79 122.65 13.41
N GLU A 30 4.21 123.09 12.22
CA GLU A 30 4.27 122.23 11.04
C GLU A 30 5.28 121.08 11.22
N CYS A 31 6.47 121.35 11.75
CA CYS A 31 7.47 120.33 12.07
C CYS A 31 6.97 119.32 13.12
N ALA A 32 6.25 119.78 14.14
CA ALA A 32 5.64 118.90 15.13
C ALA A 32 4.56 117.98 14.52
N GLN A 33 3.70 118.51 13.66
CA GLN A 33 2.68 117.72 12.95
C GLN A 33 3.31 116.68 12.02
N ILE A 34 4.33 117.07 11.25
CA ILE A 34 5.09 116.15 10.38
C ILE A 34 5.77 115.05 11.21
N THR A 35 6.31 115.37 12.39
CA THR A 35 6.96 114.40 13.27
C THR A 35 5.95 113.36 13.78
N VAL A 36 4.78 113.78 14.28
CA VAL A 36 3.72 112.87 14.75
C VAL A 36 3.19 111.99 13.61
N ALA A 37 3.00 112.54 12.41
CA ALA A 37 2.58 111.77 11.24
C ALA A 37 3.62 110.72 10.82
N LEU A 38 4.91 111.09 10.85
CA LEU A 38 6.03 110.18 10.57
C LEU A 38 6.14 109.06 11.62
N GLU A 39 5.87 109.35 12.88
CA GLU A 39 5.84 108.34 13.96
C GLU A 39 4.65 107.38 13.82
N ALA A 40 3.47 107.90 13.46
CA ALA A 40 2.30 107.08 13.16
C ALA A 40 2.57 106.11 11.99
N GLU A 41 3.08 106.62 10.86
CA GLU A 41 3.45 105.79 9.70
C GLU A 41 4.57 104.77 10.02
N ARG A 42 5.55 105.15 10.85
CA ARG A 42 6.57 104.20 11.34
C ARG A 42 5.93 103.06 12.14
N SER A 43 4.94 103.35 12.99
CA SER A 43 4.22 102.34 13.78
C SER A 43 3.33 101.42 12.94
N ALA A 44 2.68 101.96 11.90
CA ALA A 44 1.95 101.15 10.92
C ALA A 44 2.92 100.25 10.15
N CYS A 45 4.04 100.80 9.66
CA CYS A 45 5.07 100.06 8.96
C CYS A 45 5.81 99.03 9.82
N THR A 46 5.82 99.11 11.15
CA THR A 46 6.29 98.00 12.01
C THR A 46 5.21 96.93 12.17
N SER A 47 3.95 97.33 12.40
CA SER A 47 2.81 96.41 12.51
C SER A 47 2.64 95.52 11.27
N PHE A 48 2.62 96.13 10.07
CA PHE A 48 2.53 95.39 8.80
C PHE A 48 3.75 94.47 8.56
N ARG A 49 4.94 94.81 9.07
CA ARG A 49 6.11 93.92 8.99
C ARG A 49 5.99 92.73 9.93
N SER A 50 5.53 92.92 11.17
CA SER A 50 5.26 91.79 12.08
C SER A 50 4.16 90.86 11.55
N GLU A 51 3.15 91.41 10.88
CA GLU A 51 2.04 90.63 10.31
C GLU A 51 2.45 89.89 9.03
N ASN A 52 3.22 90.50 8.12
CA ASN A 52 3.81 89.78 6.98
C ASN A 52 4.68 88.62 7.49
N SER A 53 5.56 88.86 8.46
CA SER A 53 6.37 87.80 9.07
C SER A 53 5.59 86.86 9.99
N ARG A 54 4.27 87.03 10.18
CA ARG A 54 3.35 86.01 10.71
C ARG A 54 2.81 85.15 9.56
N LEU A 55 2.28 85.78 8.52
CA LEU A 55 1.73 85.11 7.33
C LEU A 55 2.79 84.27 6.59
N GLU A 56 4.04 84.72 6.52
CA GLU A 56 5.17 83.96 5.96
C GLU A 56 5.40 82.63 6.72
N ARG A 57 5.35 82.66 8.06
CA ARG A 57 5.50 81.46 8.90
C ARG A 57 4.29 80.53 8.82
N GLU A 58 3.10 81.08 8.69
CA GLU A 58 1.87 80.29 8.52
C GLU A 58 1.84 79.63 7.13
N LEU A 59 2.22 80.34 6.06
CA LEU A 59 2.36 79.78 4.72
C LEU A 59 3.38 78.64 4.67
N GLU A 60 4.53 78.79 5.31
CA GLU A 60 5.55 77.73 5.34
C GLU A 60 5.14 76.55 6.25
N SER A 61 4.36 76.82 7.31
CA SER A 61 3.74 75.77 8.12
C SER A 61 2.66 74.99 7.35
N GLU A 62 1.92 75.63 6.44
CA GLU A 62 0.95 74.93 5.59
C GLU A 62 1.62 74.18 4.43
N ARG A 63 2.69 74.73 3.84
CA ARG A 63 3.51 74.03 2.85
C ARG A 63 4.12 72.74 3.40
N THR A 64 4.69 72.79 4.60
CA THR A 64 5.24 71.61 5.26
C THR A 64 4.16 70.60 5.64
N ARG A 65 2.97 71.04 6.11
CA ARG A 65 1.80 70.16 6.29
C ARG A 65 1.37 69.47 5.00
N ALA A 66 1.24 70.23 3.91
CA ALA A 66 0.84 69.70 2.61
C ALA A 66 1.85 68.67 2.06
N ASN A 67 3.15 68.96 2.16
CA ASN A 67 4.21 68.04 1.73
C ASN A 67 4.19 66.73 2.52
N ASN A 68 3.99 66.80 3.85
CA ASN A 68 3.86 65.60 4.68
C ASN A 68 2.61 64.78 4.28
N LEU A 69 1.47 65.44 4.08
CA LEU A 69 0.22 64.77 3.68
C LEU A 69 0.35 64.07 2.31
N VAL A 70 1.08 64.66 1.36
CA VAL A 70 1.41 64.03 0.07
C VAL A 70 2.27 62.79 0.29
N GLN A 71 3.34 62.88 1.10
CA GLN A 71 4.20 61.73 1.40
C GLN A 71 3.47 60.59 2.12
N ASP A 72 2.53 60.91 3.02
CA ASP A 72 1.66 59.93 3.66
C ASP A 72 0.72 59.26 2.64
N LEU A 73 0.09 60.03 1.75
CA LEU A 73 -0.78 59.50 0.69
C LEU A 73 -0.04 58.61 -0.32
N GLU A 74 1.20 58.97 -0.68
CA GLU A 74 2.07 58.14 -1.53
C GLU A 74 2.42 56.81 -0.86
N ARG A 75 2.71 56.81 0.45
CA ARG A 75 2.97 55.60 1.24
C ARG A 75 1.75 54.69 1.28
N GLU A 76 0.60 55.21 1.68
CA GLU A 76 -0.66 54.47 1.73
C GLU A 76 -1.05 53.91 0.36
N CYS A 77 -0.80 54.64 -0.73
CA CYS A 77 -1.04 54.13 -2.08
C CYS A 77 -0.11 52.95 -2.42
N GLY A 78 1.18 53.04 -2.09
CA GLY A 78 2.14 51.94 -2.28
C GLY A 78 1.81 50.70 -1.45
N GLU A 79 1.38 50.87 -0.20
CA GLU A 79 0.97 49.76 0.68
C GLU A 79 -0.35 49.10 0.22
N LYS A 80 -1.31 49.90 -0.25
CA LYS A 80 -2.54 49.44 -0.90
C LYS A 80 -2.25 48.64 -2.18
N ASP A 81 -1.36 49.11 -3.04
CA ASP A 81 -1.02 48.41 -4.28
C ASP A 81 -0.22 47.13 -3.98
N ALA A 82 0.69 47.16 -3.01
CA ALA A 82 1.42 45.98 -2.55
C ALA A 82 0.53 44.93 -1.84
N THR A 83 -0.58 45.34 -1.22
CA THR A 83 -1.59 44.40 -0.66
C THR A 83 -2.50 43.84 -1.73
N LEU A 84 -2.90 44.64 -2.74
CA LEU A 84 -3.66 44.16 -3.90
C LEU A 84 -2.91 43.07 -4.69
N VAL A 85 -1.62 43.26 -4.97
CA VAL A 85 -0.79 42.24 -5.65
C VAL A 85 -0.70 40.94 -4.83
N ARG A 86 -0.51 41.04 -3.51
CA ARG A 86 -0.52 39.87 -2.61
C ARG A 86 -1.87 39.17 -2.59
N ASN A 87 -2.98 39.91 -2.59
CA ASN A 87 -4.32 39.34 -2.63
C ASN A 87 -4.56 38.56 -3.95
N ALA A 88 -4.16 39.13 -5.09
CA ALA A 88 -4.22 38.45 -6.38
C ALA A 88 -3.40 37.15 -6.41
N GLN A 89 -2.17 37.18 -5.88
CA GLN A 89 -1.29 36.00 -5.78
C GLN A 89 -1.91 34.90 -4.90
N VAL A 90 -2.45 35.25 -3.73
CA VAL A 90 -3.11 34.30 -2.83
C VAL A 90 -4.37 33.70 -3.47
N ASN A 91 -5.19 34.50 -4.15
CA ASN A 91 -6.36 34.00 -4.87
C ASN A 91 -5.97 33.01 -5.99
N GLN A 92 -4.88 33.28 -6.71
CA GLN A 92 -4.36 32.36 -7.72
C GLN A 92 -3.88 31.03 -7.11
N GLN A 93 -3.16 31.08 -5.98
CA GLN A 93 -2.74 29.88 -5.24
C GLN A 93 -3.93 29.06 -4.73
N VAL A 94 -4.98 29.74 -4.22
CA VAL A 94 -6.23 29.10 -3.78
C VAL A 94 -6.95 28.42 -4.94
N GLU A 95 -7.01 29.03 -6.14
CA GLU A 95 -7.64 28.39 -7.30
C GLU A 95 -6.84 27.20 -7.85
N LEU A 96 -5.50 27.24 -7.79
CA LEU A 96 -4.66 26.08 -8.14
C LEU A 96 -4.92 24.91 -7.16
N ALA A 97 -4.87 25.16 -5.85
CA ALA A 97 -5.18 24.15 -4.83
C ALA A 97 -6.62 23.60 -4.96
N ARG A 98 -7.59 24.44 -5.36
CA ARG A 98 -8.96 24.01 -5.68
C ARG A 98 -9.07 23.16 -6.94
N GLN A 99 -8.16 23.29 -7.90
CA GLN A 99 -8.11 22.43 -9.09
C GLN A 99 -7.46 21.08 -8.75
N GLU A 100 -6.36 21.09 -8.01
CA GLU A 100 -5.68 19.89 -7.50
C GLU A 100 -6.62 19.04 -6.62
N LEU A 101 -7.34 19.67 -5.68
CA LEU A 101 -8.32 18.99 -4.84
C LEU A 101 -9.45 18.34 -5.66
N ARG A 102 -9.93 19.00 -6.73
CA ARG A 102 -10.95 18.45 -7.63
C ARG A 102 -10.43 17.26 -8.44
N ALA A 103 -9.17 17.30 -8.88
CA ALA A 103 -8.53 16.16 -9.55
C ALA A 103 -8.39 14.96 -8.61
N GLN A 104 -7.88 15.17 -7.39
CA GLN A 104 -7.76 14.13 -6.36
C GLN A 104 -9.12 13.54 -5.95
N GLN A 105 -10.18 14.35 -5.89
CA GLN A 105 -11.54 13.86 -5.65
C GLN A 105 -12.05 12.95 -6.79
N GLY A 106 -11.68 13.25 -8.04
CA GLY A 106 -11.92 12.38 -9.19
C GLY A 106 -11.17 11.05 -9.08
N GLU A 107 -9.86 11.09 -8.80
CA GLU A 107 -9.04 9.89 -8.60
C GLU A 107 -9.57 8.99 -7.47
N VAL A 108 -9.97 9.58 -6.34
CA VAL A 108 -10.58 8.85 -5.21
C VAL A 108 -11.93 8.23 -5.60
N SER A 109 -12.75 8.93 -6.39
CA SER A 109 -14.00 8.37 -6.94
C SER A 109 -13.72 7.15 -7.82
N ASP A 110 -12.79 7.25 -8.76
CA ASP A 110 -12.44 6.17 -9.68
C ASP A 110 -11.81 4.98 -8.96
N LEU A 111 -10.96 5.22 -7.96
CA LEU A 111 -10.39 4.17 -7.12
C LEU A 111 -11.46 3.47 -6.27
N ASN A 112 -12.42 4.20 -5.71
CA ASN A 112 -13.55 3.60 -4.97
C ASN A 112 -14.44 2.77 -5.89
N GLN A 113 -14.74 3.23 -7.11
CA GLN A 113 -15.47 2.45 -8.11
C GLN A 113 -14.74 1.14 -8.47
N ARG A 114 -13.42 1.19 -8.66
CA ARG A 114 -12.59 0.01 -8.90
C ARG A 114 -12.56 -0.94 -7.70
N LEU A 115 -12.50 -0.43 -6.48
CA LEU A 115 -12.57 -1.23 -5.26
C LEU A 115 -13.92 -1.96 -5.12
N HIS A 116 -15.03 -1.27 -5.39
CA HIS A 116 -16.35 -1.91 -5.40
C HIS A 116 -16.49 -2.97 -6.50
N ALA A 117 -15.97 -2.73 -7.70
CA ALA A 117 -15.96 -3.72 -8.78
C ALA A 117 -15.12 -4.96 -8.44
N LEU A 118 -13.94 -4.76 -7.84
CA LEU A 118 -13.08 -5.86 -7.38
C LEU A 118 -13.69 -6.62 -6.19
N GLN A 119 -14.44 -5.95 -5.32
CA GLN A 119 -15.18 -6.61 -4.23
C GLN A 119 -16.30 -7.49 -4.79
N SER A 120 -17.11 -6.99 -5.73
CA SER A 120 -18.15 -7.81 -6.40
C SER A 120 -17.55 -9.05 -7.05
N GLN A 121 -16.45 -8.91 -7.79
CA GLN A 121 -15.74 -10.03 -8.41
C GLN A 121 -15.15 -11.02 -7.39
N LEU A 122 -14.72 -10.54 -6.21
CA LEU A 122 -14.23 -11.39 -5.14
C LEU A 122 -15.38 -12.18 -4.49
N ASP A 123 -16.51 -11.52 -4.25
CA ASP A 123 -17.71 -12.13 -3.65
C ASP A 123 -18.30 -13.18 -4.62
N GLU A 124 -18.47 -12.82 -5.90
CA GLU A 124 -18.85 -13.73 -7.00
C GLU A 124 -17.95 -14.99 -7.06
N ARG A 125 -16.62 -14.81 -6.91
CA ARG A 125 -15.64 -15.92 -6.93
C ARG A 125 -15.68 -16.79 -5.68
N GLN A 126 -15.98 -16.22 -4.50
CA GLN A 126 -16.24 -17.01 -3.30
C GLN A 126 -17.50 -17.88 -3.48
N ASP A 127 -18.54 -17.30 -4.07
CA ASP A 127 -19.81 -17.92 -4.37
C ASP A 127 -19.67 -19.07 -5.40
N GLU A 128 -18.84 -18.89 -6.45
CA GLU A 128 -18.44 -19.96 -7.38
C GLU A 128 -17.63 -21.08 -6.71
N LEU A 129 -16.70 -20.74 -5.81
CA LEU A 129 -15.91 -21.71 -5.03
C LEU A 129 -16.78 -22.51 -4.05
N GLU A 130 -17.80 -21.91 -3.44
CA GLU A 130 -18.76 -22.62 -2.60
C GLU A 130 -19.63 -23.61 -3.40
N ARG A 131 -20.09 -23.24 -4.60
CA ARG A 131 -20.88 -24.12 -5.47
C ARG A 131 -20.07 -25.34 -5.91
N THR A 132 -18.90 -25.10 -6.51
CA THR A 132 -18.00 -26.17 -6.98
C THR A 132 -17.48 -27.05 -5.84
N ARG A 133 -17.34 -26.50 -4.62
CA ARG A 133 -17.06 -27.29 -3.41
C ARG A 133 -18.21 -28.23 -3.05
N LYS A 134 -19.47 -27.75 -3.04
CA LYS A 134 -20.65 -28.57 -2.73
C LYS A 134 -20.83 -29.68 -3.76
N GLU A 135 -20.69 -29.36 -5.05
CA GLU A 135 -20.68 -30.35 -6.14
C GLU A 135 -19.58 -31.43 -5.96
N ARG A 136 -18.38 -31.03 -5.53
CA ARG A 136 -17.28 -31.96 -5.24
C ARG A 136 -17.60 -32.87 -4.03
N GLU A 137 -18.20 -32.33 -2.98
CA GLU A 137 -18.59 -33.10 -1.78
C GLU A 137 -19.72 -34.10 -2.13
N GLU A 138 -20.72 -33.68 -2.91
CA GLU A 138 -21.75 -34.57 -3.47
C GLU A 138 -21.16 -35.69 -4.33
N LEU A 139 -20.29 -35.36 -5.30
CA LEU A 139 -19.62 -36.34 -6.15
C LEU A 139 -18.76 -37.32 -5.34
N ALA A 140 -18.07 -36.86 -4.29
CA ALA A 140 -17.30 -37.72 -3.40
C ALA A 140 -18.19 -38.74 -2.67
N THR A 141 -19.35 -38.31 -2.14
CA THR A 141 -20.30 -39.27 -1.52
C THR A 141 -20.84 -40.28 -2.53
N ARG A 142 -21.14 -39.85 -3.76
CA ARG A 142 -21.64 -40.74 -4.83
C ARG A 142 -20.58 -41.76 -5.26
N VAL A 143 -19.30 -41.39 -5.31
CA VAL A 143 -18.19 -42.31 -5.54
C VAL A 143 -18.07 -43.33 -4.40
N GLY A 144 -18.18 -42.89 -3.14
CA GLY A 144 -18.16 -43.81 -1.98
C GLY A 144 -19.27 -44.86 -2.01
N VAL A 145 -20.50 -44.46 -2.39
CA VAL A 145 -21.63 -45.40 -2.58
C VAL A 145 -21.34 -46.41 -3.69
N LEU A 146 -20.78 -45.98 -4.83
CA LEU A 146 -20.42 -46.88 -5.92
C LEU A 146 -19.32 -47.87 -5.54
N GLN A 147 -18.33 -47.45 -4.75
CA GLN A 147 -17.26 -48.34 -4.25
C GLN A 147 -17.79 -49.46 -3.34
N VAL A 148 -18.79 -49.17 -2.49
CA VAL A 148 -19.45 -50.21 -1.68
C VAL A 148 -20.21 -51.21 -2.57
N ILE A 149 -20.98 -50.70 -3.55
CA ILE A 149 -21.73 -51.56 -4.50
C ILE A 149 -20.78 -52.44 -5.33
N GLU A 150 -19.61 -51.91 -5.72
CA GLU A 150 -18.59 -52.66 -6.46
C GLU A 150 -17.96 -53.77 -5.59
N HIS A 151 -17.57 -53.47 -4.36
CA HIS A 151 -17.07 -54.45 -3.40
C HIS A 151 -18.10 -55.56 -3.08
N ASP A 152 -19.37 -55.20 -2.86
CA ASP A 152 -20.43 -56.17 -2.59
C ASP A 152 -20.71 -57.07 -3.80
N LYS A 153 -20.59 -56.52 -5.02
CA LYS A 153 -20.67 -57.27 -6.28
C LYS A 153 -19.48 -58.22 -6.46
N GLU A 154 -18.26 -57.81 -6.11
CA GLU A 154 -17.08 -58.68 -6.09
C GLU A 154 -17.25 -59.83 -5.07
N ALA A 155 -17.72 -59.53 -3.86
CA ALA A 155 -17.99 -60.53 -2.83
C ALA A 155 -19.07 -61.52 -3.27
N ALA A 156 -20.16 -61.05 -3.90
CA ALA A 156 -21.21 -61.89 -4.47
C ALA A 156 -20.68 -62.77 -5.61
N SER A 157 -19.87 -62.22 -6.52
CA SER A 157 -19.20 -62.95 -7.60
C SER A 157 -18.28 -64.06 -7.06
N ALA A 158 -17.53 -63.78 -5.99
CA ALA A 158 -16.68 -64.77 -5.32
C ALA A 158 -17.49 -65.89 -4.62
N VAL A 159 -18.68 -65.58 -4.08
CA VAL A 159 -19.62 -66.61 -3.59
C VAL A 159 -20.15 -67.45 -4.74
N GLU A 160 -20.61 -66.82 -5.83
CA GLU A 160 -21.15 -67.48 -7.01
C GLU A 160 -20.12 -68.41 -7.67
N GLY A 161 -18.86 -67.98 -7.76
CA GLY A 161 -17.74 -68.79 -8.23
C GLY A 161 -17.48 -70.04 -7.37
N ARG A 162 -17.54 -69.92 -6.04
CA ARG A 162 -17.44 -71.08 -5.12
C ARG A 162 -18.61 -72.04 -5.28
N LEU A 163 -19.83 -71.53 -5.46
CA LEU A 163 -21.01 -72.36 -5.69
C LEU A 163 -20.93 -73.10 -7.04
N ARG A 164 -20.49 -72.43 -8.11
CA ARG A 164 -20.23 -73.07 -9.42
C ARG A 164 -19.18 -74.19 -9.30
N ALA A 165 -18.07 -73.94 -8.62
CA ALA A 165 -17.04 -74.95 -8.41
C ALA A 165 -17.57 -76.17 -7.63
N SER A 166 -18.36 -75.94 -6.57
CA SER A 166 -18.99 -77.02 -5.80
C SER A 166 -20.05 -77.80 -6.59
N LEU A 167 -20.74 -77.18 -7.55
CA LEU A 167 -21.67 -77.88 -8.44
C LEU A 167 -20.90 -78.81 -9.39
N VAL A 168 -19.82 -78.34 -10.01
CA VAL A 168 -18.99 -79.15 -10.92
C VAL A 168 -18.37 -80.35 -10.20
N ASP A 169 -17.85 -80.16 -8.98
CA ASP A 169 -17.33 -81.27 -8.15
C ASP A 169 -18.43 -82.31 -7.83
N MET A 170 -19.62 -81.86 -7.42
CA MET A 170 -20.75 -82.76 -7.16
C MET A 170 -21.26 -83.46 -8.43
N GLU A 171 -21.23 -82.81 -9.59
CA GLU A 171 -21.53 -83.41 -10.89
C GLU A 171 -20.48 -84.47 -11.29
N GLU A 172 -19.20 -84.20 -11.07
CA GLU A 172 -18.14 -85.18 -11.31
C GLU A 172 -18.26 -86.38 -10.37
N GLN A 173 -18.47 -86.15 -9.06
CA GLN A 173 -18.76 -87.19 -8.08
C GLN A 173 -19.98 -88.03 -8.47
N LEU A 174 -21.09 -87.41 -8.90
CA LEU A 174 -22.27 -88.12 -9.40
C LEU A 174 -21.94 -88.94 -10.65
N SER A 175 -21.12 -88.41 -11.57
CA SER A 175 -20.63 -89.15 -12.73
C SER A 175 -19.82 -90.39 -12.32
N GLU A 176 -18.98 -90.27 -11.29
CA GLU A 176 -18.16 -91.36 -10.76
C GLU A 176 -19.02 -92.41 -10.07
N LYS A 177 -19.95 -92.01 -9.20
CA LYS A 177 -20.89 -92.96 -8.58
C LYS A 177 -21.76 -93.64 -9.63
N HIS A 178 -22.14 -92.95 -10.71
CA HIS A 178 -22.87 -93.57 -11.82
C HIS A 178 -22.00 -94.56 -12.62
N LYS A 179 -20.72 -94.25 -12.90
CA LYS A 179 -19.75 -95.22 -13.47
C LYS A 179 -19.60 -96.44 -12.54
N HIS A 180 -19.47 -96.22 -11.23
CA HIS A 180 -19.34 -97.28 -10.23
C HIS A 180 -20.60 -98.16 -10.14
N ILE A 181 -21.80 -97.57 -10.19
CA ILE A 181 -23.08 -98.30 -10.26
C ILE A 181 -23.13 -99.19 -11.50
N ARG A 182 -22.71 -98.70 -12.69
CA ARG A 182 -22.62 -99.56 -13.89
C ARG A 182 -21.65 -100.73 -13.71
N VAL A 183 -20.49 -100.50 -13.08
CA VAL A 183 -19.51 -101.56 -12.78
C VAL A 183 -20.06 -102.58 -11.77
N LEU A 184 -20.78 -102.14 -10.74
CA LEU A 184 -21.43 -103.04 -9.77
C LEU A 184 -22.58 -103.81 -10.42
N GLN A 185 -23.39 -103.18 -11.28
CA GLN A 185 -24.44 -103.84 -12.05
C GLN A 185 -23.88 -104.89 -13.01
N GLN A 186 -22.77 -104.58 -13.69
CA GLN A 186 -22.03 -105.52 -14.53
C GLN A 186 -21.52 -106.70 -13.70
N ARG A 187 -20.80 -106.43 -12.59
CA ARG A 187 -20.33 -107.47 -11.65
C ARG A 187 -21.45 -108.34 -11.11
N LEU A 188 -22.59 -107.76 -10.73
CA LEU A 188 -23.74 -108.49 -10.20
C LEU A 188 -24.43 -109.31 -11.31
N GLY A 189 -24.47 -108.81 -12.54
CA GLY A 189 -24.89 -109.56 -13.72
C GLY A 189 -23.95 -110.72 -14.06
N ASP A 190 -22.64 -110.55 -13.91
CA ASP A 190 -21.65 -111.59 -14.14
C ASP A 190 -21.61 -112.62 -12.99
N MET A 191 -21.71 -112.19 -11.73
CA MET A 191 -21.94 -113.08 -10.59
C MET A 191 -23.24 -113.86 -10.73
N LYS A 192 -24.31 -113.26 -11.28
CA LYS A 192 -25.54 -114.00 -11.61
C LYS A 192 -25.31 -115.07 -12.68
N LYS A 193 -24.49 -114.81 -13.71
CA LYS A 193 -24.07 -115.83 -14.70
C LYS A 193 -23.20 -116.91 -14.07
N THR A 194 -22.26 -116.54 -13.19
CA THR A 194 -21.36 -117.49 -12.50
C THR A 194 -22.15 -118.36 -11.52
N LEU A 195 -23.03 -117.79 -10.68
CA LEU A 195 -23.92 -118.56 -9.82
C LEU A 195 -24.89 -119.45 -10.63
N GLN A 196 -25.37 -119.01 -11.79
CA GLN A 196 -26.13 -119.88 -12.72
C GLN A 196 -25.27 -120.94 -13.42
N ARG A 197 -23.94 -120.82 -13.39
CA ARG A 197 -22.98 -121.81 -13.90
C ARG A 197 -22.53 -122.77 -12.80
N GLU A 198 -22.37 -122.30 -11.56
CA GLU A 198 -22.06 -123.11 -10.36
C GLU A 198 -23.28 -123.88 -9.85
N LEU A 199 -24.50 -123.32 -9.93
CA LEU A 199 -25.75 -124.10 -9.77
C LEU A 199 -25.98 -125.13 -10.90
N ARG A 200 -25.09 -125.18 -11.91
CA ARG A 200 -24.98 -126.24 -12.93
C ARG A 200 -23.69 -127.07 -12.81
N ALA A 201 -22.77 -126.69 -11.93
CA ALA A 201 -21.42 -127.25 -11.79
C ALA A 201 -20.94 -127.11 -10.32
N GLY A 202 -21.79 -127.53 -9.38
CA GLY A 202 -21.55 -127.45 -7.95
C GLY A 202 -21.00 -128.78 -7.42
N GLY A 203 -19.84 -129.18 -7.93
CA GLY A 203 -19.20 -130.46 -7.63
C GLY A 203 -17.72 -130.30 -7.27
N ASP A 204 -17.46 -130.33 -5.97
CA ASP A 204 -16.20 -130.67 -5.28
C ASP A 204 -14.99 -129.70 -5.23
N SER A 205 -14.33 -129.74 -4.06
CA SER A 205 -12.92 -129.48 -3.69
C SER A 205 -12.14 -128.19 -4.11
N GLY A 206 -11.85 -127.33 -3.11
CA GLY A 206 -10.51 -126.77 -2.78
C GLY A 206 -9.78 -125.77 -3.72
N ASP A 207 -8.67 -125.12 -3.34
CA ASP A 207 -8.11 -124.73 -2.01
C ASP A 207 -6.93 -123.70 -2.20
N TYR A 208 -6.62 -122.85 -1.20
CA TYR A 208 -5.45 -121.90 -1.11
C TYR A 208 -5.28 -120.80 -2.22
N GLU A 209 -4.52 -119.68 -2.14
CA GLU A 209 -3.96 -118.84 -1.04
C GLU A 209 -3.62 -117.37 -1.50
N ALA A 210 -3.39 -116.46 -0.52
CA ALA A 210 -2.42 -115.33 -0.45
C ALA A 210 -2.30 -114.15 -1.47
N GLY A 211 -1.86 -112.96 -0.96
CA GLY A 211 -1.27 -111.81 -1.72
C GLY A 211 -2.12 -110.49 -1.73
N VAL A 212 -1.85 -109.33 -1.10
CA VAL A 212 -0.65 -108.59 -0.58
C VAL A 212 0.08 -107.76 -1.67
N ALA A 213 0.31 -106.43 -1.59
CA ALA A 213 -0.21 -105.36 -0.69
C ALA A 213 0.10 -103.89 -1.19
N ILE A 214 -0.73 -102.91 -0.75
CA ILE A 214 -0.49 -101.50 -0.30
C ILE A 214 0.61 -100.61 -0.97
N LEU A 215 0.33 -99.31 -1.28
CA LEU A 215 1.07 -98.09 -0.80
C LEU A 215 0.70 -96.73 -1.48
N THR A 216 0.78 -95.65 -0.69
CA THR A 216 0.77 -94.19 -1.02
C THR A 216 2.15 -93.59 -0.56
N PRO A 217 2.48 -92.27 -0.38
CA PRO A 217 1.71 -91.01 -0.52
C PRO A 217 2.47 -89.74 -1.07
N SER A 218 1.74 -88.60 -1.16
CA SER A 218 2.06 -87.17 -0.80
C SER A 218 3.49 -86.58 -0.80
N SER A 219 3.68 -85.31 -1.26
CA SER A 219 3.85 -84.11 -0.37
C SER A 219 4.20 -82.78 -1.09
N SER A 220 4.14 -81.63 -0.36
CA SER A 220 4.12 -80.23 -0.87
C SER A 220 5.24 -79.29 -0.32
N LYS A 221 5.46 -78.12 -0.97
CA LYS A 221 6.36 -76.97 -0.64
C LYS A 221 5.89 -75.68 -1.37
N THR A 222 6.31 -74.41 -1.20
CA THR A 222 6.89 -73.51 -0.14
C THR A 222 7.01 -72.11 -0.82
N ILE A 223 6.39 -70.97 -0.46
CA ILE A 223 6.34 -70.09 0.76
C ILE A 223 7.23 -68.78 0.68
N THR A 224 6.57 -67.61 0.89
CA THR A 224 7.01 -66.24 1.33
C THR A 224 8.10 -65.36 0.66
N ASN A 225 7.65 -64.29 -0.02
CA ASN A 225 7.66 -62.85 0.36
C ASN A 225 8.73 -62.16 1.27
N ASN A 226 9.54 -61.26 0.67
CA ASN A 226 9.84 -59.81 0.95
C ASN A 226 10.13 -59.21 2.37
N HIS A 227 11.22 -58.42 2.50
CA HIS A 227 11.51 -57.31 3.48
C HIS A 227 12.92 -56.68 3.22
N ASN A 228 13.45 -55.68 3.97
CA ASN A 228 13.20 -54.22 3.84
C ASN A 228 14.35 -53.33 4.47
N SER A 229 14.68 -52.18 3.82
CA SER A 229 15.30 -50.92 4.34
C SER A 229 16.75 -50.82 4.90
N GLY A 230 17.40 -49.68 4.60
CA GLY A 230 18.45 -48.98 5.39
C GLY A 230 19.92 -49.19 4.98
N ASN A 231 20.88 -48.29 5.24
CA ASN A 231 20.82 -46.85 5.58
C ASN A 231 22.24 -46.21 5.52
N THR A 232 22.54 -45.33 4.55
CA THR A 232 23.80 -44.55 4.51
C THR A 232 23.63 -43.21 3.80
N GLY A 233 23.89 -42.09 4.49
CA GLY A 233 23.86 -40.74 3.92
C GLY A 233 24.35 -39.70 4.93
N ILE A 234 25.65 -39.39 4.92
CA ILE A 234 26.30 -38.40 5.78
C ILE A 234 27.38 -37.70 4.95
N SER A 235 27.55 -36.38 5.14
CA SER A 235 28.66 -35.53 4.61
C SER A 235 28.44 -34.67 3.36
N GLU A 236 27.20 -34.32 2.96
CA GLU A 236 26.97 -33.23 1.98
C GLU A 236 26.59 -31.89 2.64
N ASP A 237 25.76 -31.91 3.69
CA ASP A 237 25.22 -30.68 4.31
C ASP A 237 26.26 -29.79 5.02
N ASP A 238 27.25 -30.39 5.69
CA ASP A 238 28.26 -29.67 6.49
C ASP A 238 29.16 -28.77 5.63
N VAL A 239 29.51 -29.24 4.43
CA VAL A 239 30.26 -28.47 3.43
C VAL A 239 29.42 -27.27 2.99
N ASN A 240 28.14 -27.52 2.70
CA ASN A 240 27.20 -26.51 2.24
C ASN A 240 27.00 -25.39 3.29
N PHE A 241 26.87 -25.73 4.57
CA PHE A 241 26.72 -24.74 5.66
C PHE A 241 27.91 -23.78 5.79
N LYS A 242 29.14 -24.26 5.59
CA LYS A 242 30.35 -23.42 5.67
C LYS A 242 30.42 -22.39 4.53
N TYR A 243 30.07 -22.79 3.30
CA TYR A 243 29.98 -21.87 2.16
C TYR A 243 28.77 -20.93 2.29
N LEU A 244 27.61 -21.45 2.69
CA LEU A 244 26.40 -20.66 2.94
C LEU A 244 26.65 -19.52 3.95
N LYS A 245 27.36 -19.79 5.06
CA LYS A 245 27.75 -18.75 6.03
C LYS A 245 28.61 -17.67 5.40
N HIS A 246 29.58 -18.02 4.55
CA HIS A 246 30.41 -17.03 3.85
C HIS A 246 29.60 -16.22 2.82
N VAL A 247 28.74 -16.87 2.03
CA VAL A 247 27.88 -16.21 1.03
C VAL A 247 26.87 -15.28 1.70
N LEU A 248 26.25 -15.68 2.82
CA LEU A 248 25.33 -14.82 3.58
C LEU A 248 26.05 -13.62 4.22
N ILE A 249 27.20 -13.84 4.87
CA ILE A 249 27.99 -12.73 5.42
C ILE A 249 28.38 -11.77 4.29
N LYS A 250 28.93 -12.29 3.19
CA LYS A 250 29.29 -11.45 2.03
C LYS A 250 28.09 -10.69 1.48
N PHE A 251 26.94 -11.35 1.27
CA PHE A 251 25.71 -10.70 0.81
C PHE A 251 25.25 -9.56 1.73
N LEU A 252 25.36 -9.74 3.06
CA LEU A 252 24.97 -8.74 4.05
C LEU A 252 25.98 -7.60 4.23
N THR A 253 27.26 -7.79 3.86
CA THR A 253 28.32 -6.77 3.97
C THR A 253 28.83 -6.24 2.62
N SER A 254 28.32 -6.75 1.50
CA SER A 254 28.70 -6.33 0.15
C SER A 254 28.07 -4.98 -0.21
N ARG A 255 28.67 -4.31 -1.20
CA ARG A 255 28.06 -3.13 -1.82
C ARG A 255 26.85 -3.50 -2.67
N GLU A 256 26.07 -2.47 -2.97
CA GLU A 256 24.73 -2.49 -3.53
C GLU A 256 24.64 -3.33 -4.82
N TYR A 257 25.58 -3.13 -5.74
CA TYR A 257 25.69 -3.85 -7.02
C TYR A 257 26.15 -5.32 -6.85
N GLU A 258 26.93 -5.63 -5.82
CA GLU A 258 27.42 -7.00 -5.56
C GLU A 258 26.32 -7.87 -4.94
N ALA A 259 25.47 -7.30 -4.07
CA ALA A 259 24.34 -7.98 -3.47
C ALA A 259 23.31 -8.44 -4.53
N GLN A 260 23.04 -7.62 -5.55
CA GLN A 260 22.19 -8.00 -6.69
C GLN A 260 22.73 -9.25 -7.41
N HIS A 261 24.03 -9.31 -7.69
CA HIS A 261 24.65 -10.49 -8.32
C HIS A 261 24.67 -11.72 -7.39
N LEU A 262 24.89 -11.54 -6.09
CA LEU A 262 24.86 -12.62 -5.09
C LEU A 262 23.46 -13.18 -4.81
N THR A 263 22.39 -12.45 -5.16
CA THR A 263 20.98 -12.85 -4.93
C THR A 263 20.68 -14.27 -5.45
N ARG A 264 21.16 -14.64 -6.65
CA ARG A 264 20.95 -15.98 -7.21
C ARG A 264 21.71 -17.09 -6.46
N ALA A 265 22.91 -16.78 -5.96
CA ALA A 265 23.70 -17.72 -5.17
C ALA A 265 23.02 -17.98 -3.81
N VAL A 266 22.51 -16.93 -3.16
CA VAL A 266 21.73 -17.06 -1.91
C VAL A 266 20.46 -17.89 -2.15
N ALA A 267 19.68 -17.58 -3.20
CA ALA A 267 18.45 -18.31 -3.50
C ALA A 267 18.69 -19.80 -3.78
N THR A 268 19.75 -20.14 -4.53
CA THR A 268 20.09 -21.54 -4.84
C THR A 268 20.57 -22.29 -3.59
N LEU A 269 21.45 -21.68 -2.78
CA LEU A 269 22.01 -22.32 -1.57
C LEU A 269 20.98 -22.50 -0.45
N LEU A 270 20.02 -21.58 -0.32
CA LEU A 270 18.91 -21.69 0.65
C LEU A 270 17.66 -22.38 0.09
N ARG A 271 17.67 -22.80 -1.18
CA ARG A 271 16.54 -23.42 -1.90
C ARG A 271 15.25 -22.58 -1.83
N PHE A 272 15.39 -21.26 -1.98
CA PHE A 272 14.27 -20.33 -2.05
C PHE A 272 13.33 -20.65 -3.21
N SER A 273 12.03 -20.44 -3.01
CA SER A 273 11.06 -20.38 -4.09
C SER A 273 11.34 -19.22 -5.05
N PRO A 274 10.82 -19.26 -6.30
CA PRO A 274 10.91 -18.12 -7.22
C PRO A 274 10.30 -16.83 -6.66
N GLU A 275 9.33 -16.95 -5.74
CA GLU A 275 8.64 -15.85 -5.09
C GLU A 275 9.50 -15.21 -4.00
N GLU A 276 10.25 -16.01 -3.24
CA GLU A 276 11.24 -15.54 -2.26
C GLU A 276 12.48 -14.92 -2.94
N GLU A 277 12.97 -15.48 -4.06
CA GLU A 277 14.03 -14.84 -4.85
C GLU A 277 13.57 -13.48 -5.39
N ARG A 278 12.35 -13.40 -5.93
CA ARG A 278 11.75 -12.15 -6.41
C ARG A 278 11.62 -11.12 -5.29
N LEU A 279 11.10 -11.53 -4.13
CA LEU A 279 10.92 -10.64 -2.97
C LEU A 279 12.25 -10.13 -2.40
N LEU A 280 13.30 -10.96 -2.40
CA LEU A 280 14.65 -10.54 -2.01
C LEU A 280 15.22 -9.51 -3.00
N ARG A 281 15.06 -9.73 -4.31
CA ARG A 281 15.48 -8.80 -5.37
C ARG A 281 14.75 -7.46 -5.26
N GLU A 282 13.41 -7.47 -5.17
CA GLU A 282 12.59 -6.28 -4.97
C GLU A 282 12.95 -5.51 -3.68
N THR A 283 13.41 -6.21 -2.64
CA THR A 283 13.87 -5.58 -1.38
C THR A 283 15.23 -4.91 -1.52
N LEU A 284 16.14 -5.45 -2.34
CA LEU A 284 17.38 -4.76 -2.71
C LEU A 284 17.08 -3.54 -3.59
N ASP A 285 16.33 -3.73 -4.67
CA ASP A 285 16.03 -2.69 -5.65
C ASP A 285 15.25 -1.53 -5.01
N TRP A 286 14.36 -1.82 -4.05
CA TRP A 286 13.72 -0.81 -3.20
C TRP A 286 14.74 0.02 -2.42
N LYS A 287 15.71 -0.61 -1.75
CA LYS A 287 16.75 0.09 -0.99
C LYS A 287 17.70 0.92 -1.87
N MET A 288 17.78 0.64 -3.17
CA MET A 288 18.58 1.43 -4.11
C MET A 288 17.79 2.56 -4.79
N SER A 289 16.46 2.62 -4.60
CA SER A 289 15.59 3.60 -5.25
C SER A 289 15.10 4.67 -4.28
N TRP A 290 15.47 5.92 -4.53
CA TRP A 290 15.02 7.09 -3.77
C TRP A 290 13.48 7.24 -3.72
N PHE A 291 12.78 6.71 -4.72
CA PHE A 291 11.32 6.79 -4.85
C PHE A 291 10.64 5.40 -4.86
N GLY A 292 11.31 4.37 -4.34
CA GLY A 292 10.77 3.01 -4.32
C GLY A 292 9.65 2.83 -3.28
N SER A 293 8.56 2.16 -3.68
CA SER A 293 7.58 1.60 -2.74
C SER A 293 8.15 0.37 -2.04
N ARG A 294 8.06 0.31 -0.70
CA ARG A 294 8.58 -0.83 0.07
C ARG A 294 7.83 -2.13 -0.30
N PRO A 295 8.52 -3.21 -0.70
CA PRO A 295 7.85 -4.44 -1.10
C PRO A 295 7.12 -5.10 0.07
N ARG A 296 6.01 -5.78 -0.26
CA ARG A 296 5.10 -6.39 0.71
C ARG A 296 5.62 -7.73 1.21
N LEU A 297 6.66 -7.67 2.04
CA LEU A 297 6.98 -8.73 2.99
C LEU A 297 5.71 -9.01 3.82
N GLY A 298 5.26 -10.27 3.84
CA GLY A 298 4.05 -10.69 4.57
C GLY A 298 4.20 -10.55 6.09
N ALA A 299 3.15 -10.88 6.85
CA ALA A 299 3.10 -10.72 8.31
C ALA A 299 4.01 -11.68 9.13
N GLY A 300 5.05 -12.24 8.50
CA GLY A 300 6.07 -13.05 9.16
C GLY A 300 7.22 -12.18 9.70
N GLN A 301 7.44 -12.25 11.01
CA GLN A 301 8.64 -11.72 11.70
C GLN A 301 8.93 -10.22 11.53
N THR A 302 8.02 -9.37 12.02
CA THR A 302 8.38 -7.98 12.37
C THR A 302 9.27 -7.95 13.62
N ALA A 303 10.55 -8.29 13.46
CA ALA A 303 11.56 -8.08 14.50
C ALA A 303 11.63 -6.57 14.83
N LYS A 304 11.15 -6.18 16.02
CA LYS A 304 11.26 -4.81 16.49
C LYS A 304 12.75 -4.45 16.59
N ALA A 305 13.13 -3.33 15.99
CA ALA A 305 14.52 -2.87 16.04
C ALA A 305 14.96 -2.72 17.50
N ILE A 306 16.09 -3.35 17.85
CA ILE A 306 16.74 -3.15 19.15
C ILE A 306 17.29 -1.71 19.12
N PRO A 307 16.91 -0.83 20.06
CA PRO A 307 17.43 0.52 20.11
C PRO A 307 18.94 0.49 20.43
N PRO A 308 19.75 1.41 19.89
CA PRO A 308 21.16 1.51 20.24
C PRO A 308 21.33 1.90 21.71
N SER A 309 22.27 1.23 22.37
CA SER A 309 22.83 1.57 23.69
C SER A 309 24.13 2.35 23.54
#